data_AF-A0A3D2M291-F1
#
_entry.id   AF-A0A3D2M291-F1
#
_cell.length_a   1.000
_cell.length_b   1.000
_cell.length_c   1.000
_cell.angle_alpha   90.00
_cell.angle_beta   90.00
_cell.angle_gamma   90.00
#
_symmetry.space_group_name_H-M   'P 1'
#
loop_
_entity.id
_entity.type
_entity.pdbx_description
1 polymer ?
#
loop_
_entity_poly.entity_id
_entity_poly.type
_entity_poly.pdbx_seq_one_letter_code
_entity_poly.pdbx_strand_id
1 'polypeptide(L)'
;MQTQHYRTAWQSTVVLFMSWLLAGCGINNIPQYDEQVKSAWSQVENQYQRRADLIPNLVETVKGYARQEQDTLTAVTEARSRATSIQISADDLDDPEKLQRFQQAQNQLTGALSRLMAV
;
A
#
# COMPACT_ATOMS: atom_id res chain seq x y z
N MET A 1 63.13 -2.24 -24.38
CA MET A 1 61.78 -1.78 -24.81
C MET A 1 60.66 -2.73 -24.36
N GLN A 2 60.81 -4.06 -24.33
CA GLN A 2 59.75 -4.99 -23.88
C GLN A 2 59.14 -4.71 -22.49
N THR A 3 59.94 -4.37 -21.47
CA THR A 3 59.48 -4.28 -20.07
C THR A 3 58.48 -3.15 -19.81
N GLN A 4 58.48 -2.08 -20.63
CA GLN A 4 57.52 -0.98 -20.51
C GLN A 4 56.11 -1.41 -20.98
N HIS A 5 56.01 -2.20 -22.04
CA HIS A 5 54.73 -2.67 -22.59
C HIS A 5 54.01 -3.65 -21.66
N TYR A 6 54.75 -4.54 -20.97
CA TYR A 6 54.17 -5.44 -19.97
C TYR A 6 53.60 -4.70 -18.77
N ARG A 7 54.27 -3.61 -18.33
CA ARG A 7 53.82 -2.79 -17.21
C ARG A 7 52.55 -2.00 -17.55
N THR A 8 52.49 -1.39 -18.73
CA THR A 8 51.29 -0.67 -19.19
C THR A 8 50.11 -1.61 -19.43
N ALA A 9 50.35 -2.80 -19.96
CA ALA A 9 49.29 -3.81 -20.15
C ALA A 9 48.69 -4.26 -18.82
N TRP A 10 49.53 -4.51 -17.81
CA TRP A 10 49.07 -4.86 -16.47
C TRP A 10 48.27 -3.74 -15.81
N GLN A 11 48.73 -2.48 -15.94
CA GLN A 11 48.00 -1.32 -15.43
C GLN A 11 46.62 -1.17 -16.09
N SER A 12 46.51 -1.32 -17.40
CA SER A 12 45.23 -1.24 -18.11
C SER A 12 44.24 -2.33 -17.69
N THR A 13 44.72 -3.56 -17.47
CA THR A 13 43.88 -4.67 -16.98
C THR A 13 43.36 -4.40 -15.57
N VAL A 14 44.22 -3.88 -14.68
CA VAL A 14 43.81 -3.51 -13.31
C VAL A 14 42.76 -2.41 -13.35
N VAL A 15 42.94 -1.38 -14.19
CA VAL A 15 41.98 -0.28 -14.33
C VAL A 15 40.64 -0.76 -14.88
N LEU A 16 40.63 -1.62 -15.91
CA LEU A 16 39.41 -2.21 -16.46
C LEU A 16 38.68 -3.07 -15.43
N PHE A 17 39.41 -3.89 -14.67
CA PHE A 17 38.84 -4.72 -13.61
C PHE A 17 38.23 -3.86 -12.49
N MET A 18 38.92 -2.80 -12.08
CA MET A 18 38.45 -1.87 -11.05
C MET A 18 37.20 -1.09 -11.52
N SER A 19 37.17 -0.68 -12.79
CA SER A 19 36.01 -0.04 -13.40
C SER A 19 34.80 -0.98 -13.48
N TRP A 20 35.02 -2.27 -13.73
CA TRP A 20 33.95 -3.27 -13.77
C TRP A 20 33.38 -3.56 -12.38
N LEU A 21 34.24 -3.64 -11.36
CA LEU A 21 33.81 -3.80 -9.97
C LEU A 21 32.96 -2.62 -9.48
N LEU A 22 33.28 -1.39 -9.91
CA LEU A 22 32.53 -0.18 -9.53
C LEU A 22 31.18 -0.08 -10.24
N ALA A 23 31.00 -0.70 -11.41
CA ALA A 23 29.74 -0.67 -12.15
C ALA A 23 28.59 -1.46 -11.48
N GLY A 24 28.88 -2.32 -10.51
CA GLY A 24 27.87 -3.13 -9.79
C GLY A 24 27.26 -2.47 -8.55
N CYS A 25 27.83 -1.37 -8.05
CA CYS A 25 27.30 -0.67 -6.86
C CYS A 25 26.14 0.26 -7.25
N GLY A 26 24.89 -0.20 -7.12
CA GLY A 26 23.70 0.66 -7.21
C GLY A 26 22.52 0.13 -8.02
N ILE A 27 22.63 -1.05 -8.64
CA ILE A 27 21.61 -1.59 -9.56
C ILE A 27 20.36 -2.16 -8.86
N ASN A 28 20.36 -2.31 -7.51
CA ASN A 28 19.28 -2.98 -6.79
C ASN A 28 18.24 -2.07 -6.11
N ASN A 29 18.32 -0.76 -6.30
CA ASN A 29 17.44 0.16 -5.56
C ASN A 29 15.97 0.07 -6.03
N ILE A 30 15.72 -0.09 -7.34
CA ILE A 30 14.34 -0.09 -7.88
C ILE A 30 13.53 -1.32 -7.38
N PRO A 31 14.02 -2.57 -7.49
CA PRO A 31 13.28 -3.72 -6.95
C PRO A 31 13.10 -3.63 -5.44
N GLN A 32 14.08 -3.07 -4.72
CA GLN A 32 13.98 -2.89 -3.28
C GLN A 32 12.89 -1.88 -2.90
N TYR A 33 12.72 -0.80 -3.65
CA TYR A 33 11.64 0.16 -3.41
C TYR A 33 10.27 -0.41 -3.76
N ASP A 34 10.17 -1.18 -4.84
CA ASP A 34 8.93 -1.86 -5.24
C ASP A 34 8.42 -2.81 -4.12
N GLU A 35 9.30 -3.66 -3.59
CA GLU A 35 8.95 -4.55 -2.48
C GLU A 35 8.58 -3.78 -1.19
N GLN A 36 9.22 -2.65 -0.93
CA GLN A 36 8.84 -1.78 0.20
C GLN A 36 7.43 -1.20 0.04
N VAL A 37 7.06 -0.76 -1.18
CA VAL A 37 5.72 -0.26 -1.47
C VAL A 37 4.67 -1.37 -1.30
N LYS A 38 4.93 -2.56 -1.84
CA LYS A 38 4.05 -3.73 -1.69
C LYS A 38 3.83 -4.12 -0.22
N SER A 39 4.92 -4.14 0.56
CA SER A 39 4.86 -4.42 1.99
C SER A 39 4.06 -3.36 2.76
N ALA A 40 4.29 -2.08 2.48
CA ALA A 40 3.55 -0.98 3.09
C ALA A 40 2.05 -1.04 2.73
N TRP A 41 1.74 -1.36 1.47
CA TRP A 41 0.36 -1.51 1.01
C TRP A 41 -0.38 -2.63 1.74
N SER A 42 0.25 -3.79 1.91
CA SER A 42 -0.34 -4.90 2.68
C SER A 42 -0.68 -4.47 4.13
N GLN A 43 0.14 -3.62 4.74
CA GLN A 43 -0.18 -3.08 6.07
C GLN A 43 -1.42 -2.18 6.03
N VAL A 44 -1.53 -1.31 5.02
CA VAL A 44 -2.71 -0.44 4.82
C VAL A 44 -3.98 -1.27 4.61
N GLU A 45 -3.92 -2.28 3.74
CA GLU A 45 -5.03 -3.20 3.46
C GLU A 45 -5.49 -3.91 4.74
N ASN A 46 -4.55 -4.44 5.52
CA ASN A 46 -4.85 -5.11 6.79
C ASN A 46 -5.59 -4.20 7.79
N GLN A 47 -5.23 -2.91 7.86
CA GLN A 47 -5.92 -1.95 8.74
C GLN A 47 -7.35 -1.68 8.27
N TYR A 48 -7.55 -1.52 6.95
CA TYR A 48 -8.89 -1.30 6.40
C TYR A 48 -9.78 -2.53 6.54
N GLN A 49 -9.23 -3.73 6.33
CA GLN A 49 -9.93 -4.98 6.55
C GLN A 49 -10.37 -5.13 8.01
N ARG A 50 -9.45 -4.90 8.97
CA ARG A 50 -9.77 -4.95 10.40
C ARG A 50 -10.87 -3.97 10.78
N ARG A 51 -10.83 -2.74 10.24
CA ARG A 51 -11.90 -1.76 10.44
C ARG A 51 -13.23 -2.29 9.92
N ALA A 52 -13.25 -2.88 8.72
CA ALA A 52 -14.45 -3.44 8.13
C ALA A 52 -15.00 -4.63 8.97
N ASP A 53 -14.13 -5.49 9.48
CA ASP A 53 -14.52 -6.66 10.28
C ASP A 53 -15.09 -6.31 11.65
N LEU A 54 -14.72 -5.16 12.21
CA LEU A 54 -15.25 -4.69 13.50
C LEU A 54 -16.62 -4.02 13.39
N ILE A 55 -17.01 -3.52 12.22
CA ILE A 55 -18.27 -2.78 12.04
C ILE A 55 -19.51 -3.59 12.44
N PRO A 56 -19.68 -4.87 12.06
CA PRO A 56 -20.84 -5.64 12.49
C PRO A 56 -21.00 -5.69 14.02
N ASN A 57 -19.90 -5.90 14.76
CA ASN A 57 -19.93 -5.89 16.22
C ASN A 57 -20.31 -4.51 16.80
N LEU A 58 -19.84 -3.44 16.15
CA LEU A 58 -20.16 -2.06 16.53
C LEU A 58 -21.65 -1.77 16.27
N VAL A 59 -22.19 -2.20 15.13
CA VAL A 59 -23.61 -2.11 14.77
C VAL A 59 -24.49 -2.85 15.78
N GLU A 60 -24.15 -4.09 16.15
CA GLU A 60 -24.92 -4.84 17.16
C GLU A 60 -24.87 -4.17 18.53
N THR A 61 -23.72 -3.61 18.91
CA THR A 61 -23.59 -2.85 20.16
C THR A 61 -24.51 -1.63 20.18
N VAL A 62 -24.50 -0.82 19.11
CA VAL A 62 -25.36 0.37 19.02
C VAL A 62 -26.83 -0.01 18.92
N LYS A 63 -27.21 -1.08 18.20
CA LYS A 63 -28.59 -1.61 18.19
C LYS A 63 -29.12 -1.89 19.60
N GLY A 64 -28.27 -2.32 20.53
CA GLY A 64 -28.65 -2.55 21.93
C GLY A 64 -29.11 -1.27 22.65
N TYR A 65 -28.53 -0.12 22.31
CA TYR A 65 -28.81 1.16 22.98
C TYR A 65 -29.74 2.09 22.17
N ALA A 66 -29.66 2.08 20.85
CA ALA A 66 -30.32 3.02 19.93
C ALA A 66 -31.18 2.29 18.88
N ARG A 67 -32.21 1.55 19.34
CA ARG A 67 -33.08 0.73 18.46
C ARG A 67 -33.87 1.50 17.40
N GLN A 68 -34.03 2.81 17.57
CA GLN A 68 -34.77 3.68 16.64
C GLN A 68 -33.89 4.15 15.46
N GLU A 69 -32.57 3.95 15.52
CA GLU A 69 -31.60 4.42 14.52
C GLU A 69 -31.41 3.46 13.34
N GLN A 70 -32.50 2.88 12.83
CA GLN A 70 -32.42 1.88 11.76
C GLN A 70 -31.81 2.45 10.48
N ASP A 71 -32.15 3.69 10.13
CA ASP A 71 -31.63 4.36 8.92
C ASP A 71 -30.12 4.60 9.04
N THR A 72 -29.67 5.10 10.20
CA THR A 72 -28.25 5.33 10.49
C THR A 72 -27.44 4.03 10.43
N LEU A 73 -27.95 2.95 11.04
CA LEU A 73 -27.28 1.64 11.05
C LEU A 73 -27.28 0.97 9.68
N THR A 74 -28.34 1.15 8.89
CA THR A 74 -28.42 0.68 7.50
C THR A 74 -27.39 1.40 6.64
N ALA A 75 -27.29 2.73 6.76
CA ALA A 75 -26.30 3.53 6.05
C ALA A 75 -24.85 3.09 6.36
N VAL A 76 -24.54 2.73 7.60
CA VAL A 76 -23.23 2.18 7.99
C VAL A 76 -22.98 0.82 7.35
N THR A 77 -23.99 -0.07 7.37
CA THR A 77 -23.89 -1.42 6.80
C THR A 77 -23.67 -1.37 5.29
N GLU A 78 -24.41 -0.52 4.58
CA GLU A 78 -24.22 -0.29 3.15
C GLU A 78 -22.86 0.33 2.83
N ALA A 79 -22.44 1.35 3.59
CA ALA A 79 -21.16 2.00 3.37
C ALA A 79 -19.99 1.02 3.62
N ARG A 80 -20.11 0.13 4.61
CA ARG A 80 -19.17 -0.99 4.80
C ARG A 80 -19.14 -1.90 3.58
N SER A 81 -20.30 -2.34 3.10
CA SER A 81 -20.40 -3.23 1.94
C SER A 81 -19.70 -2.63 0.71
N ARG A 82 -19.96 -1.35 0.42
CA ARG A 82 -19.32 -0.59 -0.67
C ARG A 82 -17.80 -0.44 -0.47
N ALA A 83 -17.36 -0.16 0.75
CA ALA A 83 -15.94 -0.08 1.09
C ALA A 83 -15.20 -1.41 0.85
N THR A 84 -15.80 -2.54 1.26
CA THR A 84 -15.21 -3.87 1.11
C THR A 84 -15.32 -4.46 -0.29
N SER A 85 -16.23 -3.94 -1.13
CA SER A 85 -16.38 -4.44 -2.51
C SER A 85 -15.28 -3.93 -3.45
N ILE A 86 -14.57 -2.86 -3.08
CA ILE A 86 -13.46 -2.32 -3.86
C ILE A 86 -12.17 -2.91 -3.30
N GLN A 87 -11.60 -3.86 -4.03
CA GLN A 87 -10.31 -4.46 -3.71
C GLN A 87 -9.22 -3.84 -4.59
N ILE A 88 -8.08 -3.53 -3.99
CA ILE A 88 -6.92 -2.91 -4.65
C ILE A 88 -5.71 -3.78 -4.34
N SER A 89 -5.14 -4.38 -5.38
CA SER A 89 -3.89 -5.11 -5.26
C SER A 89 -2.70 -4.14 -5.29
N ALA A 90 -1.51 -4.62 -4.92
CA ALA A 90 -0.32 -3.78 -4.97
C ALA A 90 0.06 -3.37 -6.41
N ASP A 91 -0.36 -4.14 -7.42
CA ASP A 91 -0.14 -3.82 -8.83
C ASP A 91 -1.09 -2.72 -9.34
N ASP A 92 -2.16 -2.42 -8.59
CA ASP A 92 -3.13 -1.38 -8.92
C ASP A 92 -2.73 0.00 -8.37
N LEU A 93 -1.62 0.12 -7.64
CA LEU A 93 -1.22 1.36 -6.97
C LEU A 93 -0.77 2.46 -7.92
N ASP A 94 -0.37 2.09 -9.13
CA ASP A 94 -0.03 3.04 -10.19
C ASP A 94 -1.28 3.55 -10.95
N ASP A 95 -2.47 2.99 -10.66
CA ASP A 95 -3.74 3.42 -11.25
C ASP A 95 -4.45 4.45 -10.34
N PRO A 96 -4.36 5.76 -10.66
CA PRO A 96 -4.95 6.80 -9.83
C PRO A 96 -6.48 6.71 -9.79
N GLU A 97 -7.15 6.20 -10.82
CA GLU A 97 -8.61 6.10 -10.82
C GLU A 97 -9.09 5.02 -9.85
N LYS A 98 -8.42 3.87 -9.84
CA LYS A 98 -8.73 2.78 -8.89
C LYS A 98 -8.51 3.22 -7.45
N LEU A 99 -7.37 3.86 -7.17
CA LEU A 99 -7.08 4.42 -5.84
C LEU A 99 -8.10 5.49 -5.42
N GLN A 100 -8.52 6.36 -6.34
CA GLN A 100 -9.56 7.35 -6.04
C GLN A 100 -10.89 6.68 -5.68
N ARG A 101 -11.32 5.66 -6.42
CA ARG A 101 -12.57 4.94 -6.12
C ARG A 101 -12.49 4.23 -4.77
N PHE A 102 -11.37 3.59 -4.47
CA PHE A 102 -11.12 2.99 -3.16
C PHE A 102 -11.22 4.05 -2.06
N GLN A 103 -10.49 5.16 -2.18
CA GLN A 103 -10.51 6.24 -1.18
C GLN A 103 -11.90 6.85 -1.00
N GLN A 104 -12.67 7.03 -2.08
CA GLN A 104 -14.04 7.52 -2.02
C GLN A 104 -14.94 6.58 -1.21
N ALA A 105 -14.85 5.26 -1.42
CA ALA A 105 -15.61 4.30 -0.63
C ALA A 105 -15.19 4.31 0.85
N GLN A 106 -13.89 4.39 1.15
CA GLN A 106 -13.39 4.53 2.51
C GLN A 106 -13.91 5.82 3.19
N ASN A 107 -13.97 6.93 2.46
CA ASN A 107 -14.49 8.21 2.94
C ASN A 107 -16.00 8.14 3.22
N GLN A 108 -16.78 7.49 2.36
CA GLN A 108 -18.21 7.27 2.59
C GLN A 108 -18.47 6.48 3.88
N LEU A 109 -17.67 5.43 4.11
CA LEU A 109 -17.74 4.67 5.36
C LEU A 109 -17.37 5.52 6.58
N THR A 110 -16.32 6.33 6.50
CA THR A 110 -15.97 7.29 7.57
C THR A 110 -17.11 8.28 7.84
N GLY A 111 -17.74 8.82 6.81
CA GLY A 111 -18.89 9.72 6.97
C GLY A 111 -20.10 9.03 7.62
N ALA A 112 -20.39 7.77 7.27
CA ALA A 112 -21.46 6.99 7.89
C ALA A 112 -21.18 6.74 9.39
N LEU A 113 -19.95 6.34 9.73
CA LEU A 113 -19.55 6.18 11.14
C LEU A 113 -19.59 7.51 11.91
N SER A 114 -19.22 8.63 11.29
CA SER A 114 -19.33 9.95 11.93
C SER A 114 -20.76 10.33 12.26
N ARG A 115 -21.73 9.98 11.42
CA ARG A 115 -23.16 10.17 11.73
C ARG A 115 -23.61 9.27 12.86
N LEU A 116 -23.16 8.01 12.87
CA LEU A 116 -23.45 7.07 13.95
C LEU A 116 -22.94 7.57 15.32
N MET A 117 -21.77 8.21 15.36
CA MET A 117 -21.22 8.79 16.60
C MET A 117 -21.97 10.02 17.10
N ALA A 118 -22.78 10.66 16.26
CA ALA A 118 -23.52 11.86 16.63
C ALA A 118 -24.88 11.55 17.28
N VAL A 119 -25.26 10.27 17.35
CA VAL A 119 -26.50 9.78 17.96
C VAL A 119 -26.21 9.12 19.29
#